data_AF-A0A2U9IKD0-F1
#
_entry.id   AF-A0A2U9IKD0-F1
#
_cell.length_a   1.000
_cell.length_b   1.000
_cell.length_c   1.000
_cell.angle_alpha   90.00
_cell.angle_beta   90.00
_cell.angle_gamma   90.00
#
_symmetry.space_group_name_H-M   'P 1'
#
loop_
_entity.id
_entity.type
_entity.pdbx_description
1 polymer ?
#
loop_
_entity_poly.entity_id
_entity_poly.type
_entity_poly.pdbx_seq_one_letter_code
_entity_poly.pdbx_strand_id
1 'polypeptide(L)'
;MNLVDILLMLQKEKNSLDWTQLKEEYTRQGKILDELTQAKSRLEEIKKEIQECQNKFTKDRALAILEQLRKINENDDPYSIVNIINEQYIQLEKCKKEMNDKITEMINKYKKIIETNNEKLKLYSRIYITILGKEEIPTHSFEISNDLTKLEEVAKESQDAVEMMYENIKNELKNVKLNEEELNLLIELLKTGNIIINRKNIEIVTELLRFLSQRGIVLTVKI
;
A
#
# COMPACT_ATOMS: atom_id res chain seq x y z
N MET A 1 30.68 -75.81 26.30
CA MET A 1 30.23 -75.04 25.12
C MET A 1 31.36 -75.10 24.11
N ASN A 2 31.16 -75.74 22.94
CA ASN A 2 32.22 -75.93 21.96
C ASN A 2 32.32 -74.70 21.02
N LEU A 3 33.43 -74.55 20.29
CA LEU A 3 33.66 -73.42 19.37
C LEU A 3 32.61 -73.34 18.25
N VAL A 4 32.08 -74.49 17.82
CA VAL A 4 31.04 -74.63 16.80
C VAL A 4 29.68 -74.11 17.33
N ASP A 5 29.36 -74.34 18.59
CA ASP A 5 28.16 -73.82 19.25
C ASP A 5 28.20 -72.28 19.32
N ILE A 6 29.39 -71.73 19.64
CA ILE A 6 29.63 -70.28 19.66
C ILE A 6 29.50 -69.69 18.26
N LEU A 7 30.08 -70.35 17.24
CA LEU A 7 29.96 -69.93 15.84
C LEU A 7 28.51 -69.95 15.36
N LEU A 8 27.75 -71.00 15.67
CA LEU A 8 26.34 -71.11 15.31
C LEU A 8 25.47 -70.05 16.02
N MET A 9 25.77 -69.75 17.29
CA MET A 9 25.11 -68.66 18.01
C MET A 9 25.40 -67.30 17.37
N LEU A 10 26.67 -67.02 17.05
CA LEU A 10 27.06 -65.78 16.37
C LEU A 10 26.48 -65.66 14.96
N GLN A 11 26.38 -66.77 14.24
CA GLN A 11 25.82 -66.82 12.89
C GLN A 11 24.30 -66.64 12.92
N LYS A 12 23.63 -67.20 13.94
CA LYS A 12 22.21 -66.98 14.21
C LYS A 12 21.91 -65.54 14.58
N GLU A 13 22.70 -64.93 15.46
CA GLU A 13 22.59 -63.51 15.83
C GLU A 13 22.89 -62.56 14.65
N LYS A 14 23.92 -62.88 13.85
CA LYS A 14 24.24 -62.14 12.63
C LYS A 14 23.09 -62.19 11.61
N ASN A 15 22.40 -63.33 11.51
CA ASN A 15 21.29 -63.54 10.59
C ASN A 15 19.94 -63.02 11.14
N SER A 16 19.82 -62.75 12.45
CA SER A 16 18.64 -62.11 13.05
C SER A 16 18.68 -60.58 12.99
N LEU A 17 19.84 -60.00 12.69
CA LEU A 17 19.98 -58.57 12.44
C LEU A 17 19.59 -58.25 11.00
N ASP A 18 18.40 -57.67 10.80
CA ASP A 18 17.97 -57.15 9.50
C ASP A 18 18.71 -55.82 9.20
N TRP A 19 19.92 -55.96 8.66
CA TRP A 19 20.75 -54.84 8.23
C TRP A 19 20.08 -53.94 7.20
N THR A 20 19.12 -54.46 6.43
CA THR A 20 18.37 -53.68 5.44
C THR A 20 17.42 -52.73 6.15
N GLN A 21 16.62 -53.23 7.10
CA GLN A 21 15.75 -52.40 7.93
C GLN A 21 16.53 -51.35 8.73
N LEU A 22 17.67 -51.72 9.31
CA LEU A 22 18.52 -50.77 10.04
C LEU A 22 19.04 -49.64 9.15
N LYS A 23 19.45 -49.96 7.92
CA LYS A 23 19.92 -48.98 6.94
C LYS A 23 18.79 -48.06 6.46
N GLU A 24 17.59 -48.60 6.27
CA GLU A 24 16.40 -47.83 5.92
C GLU A 24 16.01 -46.85 7.03
N GLU A 25 15.96 -47.32 8.28
CA GLU A 25 15.69 -46.48 9.45
C GLU A 25 16.77 -45.41 9.65
N TYR A 26 18.06 -45.74 9.51
CA TYR A 26 19.13 -44.75 9.54
C TYR A 26 18.96 -43.66 8.48
N THR A 27 18.61 -44.06 7.25
CA THR A 27 18.37 -43.12 6.15
C THR A 27 17.14 -42.25 6.42
N ARG A 28 16.08 -42.83 6.98
CA ARG A 28 14.85 -42.12 7.35
C ARG A 28 15.12 -41.10 8.45
N GLN A 29 15.83 -41.49 9.51
CA GLN A 29 16.23 -40.58 10.59
C GLN A 29 17.12 -39.45 10.09
N GLY A 30 18.06 -39.74 9.18
CA GLY A 30 18.89 -38.72 8.53
C GLY A 30 18.05 -37.65 7.81
N LYS A 31 17.06 -38.08 7.00
CA LYS A 31 16.14 -37.14 6.33
C LYS A 31 15.34 -36.28 7.30
N ILE A 32 14.81 -36.88 8.37
CA ILE A 32 14.07 -36.14 9.40
C ILE A 32 14.98 -35.10 10.07
N LEU A 33 16.23 -35.46 10.37
CA LEU A 33 17.19 -34.54 10.98
C LEU A 33 17.53 -33.36 10.07
N ASP A 34 17.67 -33.60 8.77
CA ASP A 34 17.86 -32.55 7.77
C ASP A 34 16.64 -31.62 7.69
N GLU A 35 15.42 -32.18 7.65
CA GLU A 35 14.17 -31.42 7.63
C GLU A 35 13.98 -30.57 8.89
N LEU A 36 14.30 -31.13 10.07
CA LEU A 36 14.28 -30.40 11.34
C LEU A 36 15.31 -29.26 11.37
N THR A 37 16.49 -29.48 10.77
CA THR A 37 17.53 -28.44 10.66
C THR A 37 17.04 -27.27 9.81
N GLN A 38 16.38 -27.55 8.68
CA GLN A 38 15.76 -26.53 7.84
C GLN A 38 14.60 -25.82 8.55
N ALA A 39 13.74 -26.58 9.23
CA ALA A 39 12.63 -26.03 10.00
C ALA A 39 13.14 -25.09 11.10
N LYS A 40 14.23 -25.44 11.79
CA LYS A 40 14.88 -24.56 12.76
C LYS A 40 15.31 -23.23 12.13
N SER A 41 15.91 -23.25 10.94
CA SER A 41 16.27 -22.02 10.22
C SER A 41 15.04 -21.15 9.90
N ARG A 42 13.96 -21.77 9.39
CA ARG A 42 12.70 -21.08 9.11
C ARG A 42 12.07 -20.50 10.37
N LEU A 43 12.16 -21.19 11.49
CA LEU A 43 11.64 -20.70 12.77
C LEU A 43 12.38 -19.44 13.25
N GLU A 44 13.70 -19.39 13.10
CA GLU A 44 14.49 -18.18 13.40
C GLU A 44 14.13 -17.03 12.45
N GLU A 45 13.91 -17.29 11.16
CA GLU A 45 13.41 -16.29 10.21
C GLU A 45 12.04 -15.76 10.62
N ILE A 46 11.10 -16.64 10.98
CA ILE A 46 9.78 -16.24 11.49
C ILE A 46 9.94 -15.36 12.71
N LYS A 47 10.74 -15.78 13.69
CA LYS A 47 10.95 -15.01 14.92
C LYS A 47 11.52 -13.62 14.66
N LYS A 48 12.42 -13.49 13.69
CA LYS A 48 13.03 -12.21 13.31
C LYS A 48 12.04 -11.28 12.62
N GLU A 49 11.26 -11.80 11.68
CA GLU A 49 10.47 -10.96 10.75
C GLU A 49 9.01 -10.78 11.17
N ILE A 50 8.48 -11.63 12.06
CA ILE A 50 7.08 -11.53 12.49
C ILE A 50 6.72 -10.18 13.13
N GLN A 51 7.72 -9.47 13.68
CA GLN A 51 7.53 -8.13 14.22
C GLN A 51 7.10 -7.13 13.14
N GLU A 52 7.57 -7.26 11.90
CA GLU A 52 7.17 -6.42 10.77
C GLU A 52 5.67 -6.62 10.45
N CYS A 53 5.19 -7.83 10.67
CA CYS A 53 3.80 -8.22 10.53
C CYS A 53 2.88 -7.75 11.68
N GLN A 54 3.41 -7.17 12.76
CA GLN A 54 2.62 -6.67 13.90
C GLN A 54 2.11 -5.23 13.71
N ASN A 55 1.92 -4.79 12.47
CA ASN A 55 1.31 -3.50 12.16
C ASN A 55 -0.23 -3.53 12.21
N LYS A 56 -0.88 -2.37 12.12
CA LYS A 56 -2.35 -2.21 12.16
C LYS A 56 -3.11 -3.08 11.14
N PHE A 57 -2.47 -3.48 10.05
CA PHE A 57 -3.10 -4.19 8.93
C PHE A 57 -3.00 -5.71 9.02
N THR A 58 -1.98 -6.24 9.70
CA THR A 58 -1.64 -7.66 9.69
C THR A 58 -1.44 -8.28 11.08
N LYS A 59 -1.69 -7.51 12.15
CA LYS A 59 -1.54 -7.95 13.55
C LYS A 59 -2.23 -9.29 13.86
N ASP A 60 -3.47 -9.48 13.38
CA ASP A 60 -4.22 -10.72 13.65
C ASP A 60 -3.57 -11.95 13.02
N ARG A 61 -2.92 -11.78 11.86
CA ARG A 61 -2.14 -12.86 11.24
C ARG A 61 -0.88 -13.16 12.01
N ALA A 62 -0.16 -12.15 12.48
CA ALA A 62 1.00 -12.35 13.32
C ALA A 62 0.63 -13.12 14.60
N LEU A 63 -0.51 -12.79 15.22
CA LEU A 63 -1.03 -13.50 16.38
C LEU A 63 -1.41 -14.95 16.04
N ALA A 64 -2.10 -15.18 14.93
CA ALA A 64 -2.44 -16.52 14.47
C ALA A 64 -1.19 -17.39 14.22
N ILE A 65 -0.15 -16.83 13.62
CA ILE A 65 1.13 -17.53 13.41
C ILE A 65 1.76 -17.95 14.74
N LEU A 66 1.86 -17.01 15.70
CA LEU A 66 2.41 -17.30 17.02
C LEU A 66 1.62 -18.37 17.77
N GLU A 67 0.30 -18.34 17.67
CA GLU A 67 -0.57 -19.33 18.31
C GLU A 67 -0.40 -20.73 17.71
N GLN A 68 -0.23 -20.85 16.40
CA GLN A 68 0.07 -22.15 15.78
C GLN A 68 1.46 -22.65 16.16
N LEU A 69 2.46 -21.77 16.24
CA LEU A 69 3.82 -22.16 16.68
C LEU A 69 3.86 -22.64 18.13
N ARG A 70 2.97 -22.17 19.02
CA ARG A 70 2.89 -22.67 20.41
C ARG A 70 2.56 -24.17 20.48
N LYS A 71 1.79 -24.70 19.51
CA LYS A 71 1.42 -26.11 19.43
C LYS A 71 2.62 -27.04 19.24
N ILE A 72 3.77 -26.52 18.83
CA ILE A 72 5.02 -27.29 18.72
C ILE A 72 5.44 -27.82 20.10
N ASN A 73 5.22 -27.05 21.18
CA ASN A 73 5.59 -27.47 22.53
C ASN A 73 4.71 -28.61 23.08
N GLU A 74 3.58 -28.89 22.43
CA GLU A 74 2.61 -29.92 22.81
C GLU A 74 2.70 -31.15 21.89
N ASN A 75 3.66 -31.18 20.95
CA ASN A 75 3.77 -32.20 19.92
C ASN A 75 5.18 -32.82 19.90
N ASP A 76 5.24 -34.14 20.02
CA ASP A 76 6.50 -34.90 20.00
C ASP A 76 6.80 -35.53 18.63
N ASP A 77 5.88 -35.44 17.64
CA ASP A 77 6.10 -35.96 16.28
C ASP A 77 6.94 -34.99 15.43
N PRO A 78 8.16 -35.39 15.03
CA PRO A 78 9.05 -34.55 14.22
C PRO A 78 8.44 -34.08 12.91
N TYR A 79 7.67 -34.93 12.23
CA TYR A 79 7.05 -34.58 10.95
C TYR A 79 5.99 -33.50 11.12
N SER A 80 5.16 -33.62 12.16
CA SER A 80 4.18 -32.60 12.51
C SER A 80 4.83 -31.28 12.89
N ILE A 81 5.92 -31.29 13.66
CA ILE A 81 6.68 -30.07 14.01
C ILE A 81 7.18 -29.37 12.73
N VAL A 82 7.81 -30.11 11.82
CA VAL A 82 8.31 -29.58 10.54
C VAL A 82 7.17 -28.96 9.74
N ASN A 83 6.03 -29.64 9.64
CA ASN A 83 4.87 -29.14 8.89
C ASN A 83 4.32 -27.84 9.47
N ILE A 84 4.14 -27.76 10.80
CA ILE A 84 3.65 -26.55 11.47
C ILE A 84 4.57 -25.36 11.14
N ILE A 85 5.88 -25.54 11.27
CA ILE A 85 6.86 -24.46 11.00
C ILE A 85 6.79 -24.03 9.53
N ASN A 86 6.72 -24.99 8.60
CA ASN A 86 6.69 -24.70 7.16
C ASN A 86 5.43 -23.95 6.76
N GLU A 87 4.27 -24.35 7.29
CA GLU A 87 3.01 -23.64 7.05
C GLU A 87 3.08 -22.21 7.58
N GLN A 88 3.60 -22.02 8.79
CA GLN A 88 3.71 -20.69 9.39
C GLN A 88 4.70 -19.79 8.65
N TYR A 89 5.77 -20.36 8.11
CA TYR A 89 6.70 -19.65 7.23
C TYR A 89 5.99 -19.13 5.97
N ILE A 90 5.15 -19.96 5.34
CA ILE A 90 4.35 -19.54 4.18
C ILE A 90 3.37 -18.42 4.57
N GLN A 91 2.76 -18.49 5.76
CA GLN A 91 1.84 -17.44 6.23
C GLN A 91 2.57 -16.12 6.51
N LEU A 92 3.79 -16.17 7.03
CA LEU A 92 4.65 -14.99 7.22
C LEU A 92 4.94 -14.31 5.87
N GLU A 93 5.35 -15.07 4.86
CA GLU A 93 5.62 -14.53 3.52
C GLU A 93 4.37 -13.88 2.89
N LYS A 94 3.21 -14.51 3.07
CA LYS A 94 1.92 -13.91 2.66
C LYS A 94 1.63 -12.62 3.41
N CYS A 95 1.91 -12.57 4.71
CA CYS A 95 1.73 -11.38 5.52
C CYS A 95 2.63 -10.22 5.04
N LYS A 96 3.91 -10.48 4.80
CA LYS A 96 4.86 -9.48 4.27
C LYS A 96 4.42 -8.94 2.91
N LYS A 97 3.95 -9.84 2.03
CA LYS A 97 3.42 -9.43 0.73
C LYS A 97 2.22 -8.49 0.87
N GLU A 98 1.23 -8.84 1.69
CA GLU A 98 0.06 -7.99 1.89
C GLU A 98 0.38 -6.64 2.53
N MET A 99 1.35 -6.61 3.46
CA MET A 99 1.85 -5.36 4.03
C MET A 99 2.43 -4.46 2.93
N ASN A 100 3.30 -5.02 2.08
CA ASN A 100 3.92 -4.27 0.98
C ASN A 100 2.89 -3.80 -0.06
N ASP A 101 1.90 -4.63 -0.39
CA ASP A 101 0.82 -4.28 -1.31
C ASP A 101 0.01 -3.09 -0.76
N LYS A 102 -0.35 -3.12 0.54
CA LYS A 102 -1.06 -2.01 1.20
C LYS A 102 -0.24 -0.73 1.26
N ILE A 103 1.05 -0.82 1.58
CA ILE A 103 1.95 0.35 1.57
C ILE A 103 2.00 0.97 0.18
N THR A 104 2.14 0.14 -0.85
CA THR A 104 2.17 0.58 -2.25
C THR A 104 0.85 1.24 -2.67
N GLU A 105 -0.27 0.66 -2.27
CA GLU A 105 -1.60 1.24 -2.51
C GLU A 105 -1.73 2.63 -1.86
N MET A 106 -1.31 2.77 -0.60
CA MET A 106 -1.34 4.05 0.12
C MET A 106 -0.43 5.10 -0.54
N ILE A 107 0.79 4.73 -0.92
CA ILE A 107 1.72 5.61 -1.64
C ILE A 107 1.05 6.13 -2.91
N ASN A 108 0.52 5.23 -3.75
CA ASN A 108 -0.11 5.63 -5.01
C ASN A 108 -1.33 6.52 -4.80
N LYS A 109 -2.12 6.25 -3.75
CA LYS A 109 -3.25 7.09 -3.37
C LYS A 109 -2.81 8.51 -3.01
N TYR A 110 -1.79 8.66 -2.16
CA TYR A 110 -1.32 9.99 -1.76
C TYR A 110 -0.67 10.76 -2.92
N LYS A 111 0.12 10.08 -3.77
CA LYS A 111 0.65 10.70 -4.99
C LYS A 111 -0.45 11.29 -5.87
N LYS A 112 -1.51 10.51 -6.13
CA LYS A 112 -2.64 10.96 -6.93
C LYS A 112 -3.38 12.15 -6.31
N ILE A 113 -3.50 12.19 -4.98
CA ILE A 113 -4.08 13.33 -4.25
C ILE A 113 -3.23 14.58 -4.48
N ILE A 114 -1.92 14.48 -4.28
CA ILE A 114 -0.98 15.60 -4.46
C ILE A 114 -0.98 16.10 -5.91
N GLU A 115 -0.96 15.19 -6.89
CA GLU A 115 -1.07 15.55 -8.32
C GLU A 115 -2.35 16.32 -8.62
N THR A 116 -3.50 15.80 -8.17
CA THR A 116 -4.80 16.45 -8.35
C THR A 116 -4.84 17.83 -7.70
N ASN A 117 -4.24 17.98 -6.51
CA ASN A 117 -4.21 19.24 -5.79
C ASN A 117 -3.25 20.24 -6.45
N ASN A 118 -2.09 19.80 -6.95
CA ASN A 118 -1.20 20.63 -7.74
C ASN A 118 -1.88 21.16 -9.03
N GLU A 119 -2.67 20.34 -9.71
CA GLU A 119 -3.46 20.78 -10.87
C GLU A 119 -4.48 21.86 -10.49
N LYS A 120 -5.19 21.70 -9.37
CA LYS A 120 -6.13 22.70 -8.86
C LYS A 120 -5.42 24.00 -8.49
N LEU A 121 -4.30 23.95 -7.77
CA LEU A 121 -3.52 25.14 -7.40
C LEU A 121 -3.03 25.89 -8.63
N LYS A 122 -2.59 25.16 -9.67
CA LYS A 122 -2.22 25.75 -10.97
C LYS A 122 -3.41 26.38 -11.70
N LEU A 123 -4.60 25.81 -11.59
CA LEU A 123 -5.83 26.40 -12.13
C LEU A 123 -6.18 27.69 -11.40
N TYR A 124 -6.13 27.66 -10.08
CA TYR A 124 -6.43 28.78 -9.21
C TYR A 124 -5.42 29.92 -9.37
N SER A 125 -4.14 29.62 -9.60
CA SER A 125 -3.15 30.65 -9.91
C SER A 125 -3.43 31.36 -11.24
N ARG A 126 -3.94 30.64 -12.25
CA ARG A 126 -4.44 31.27 -13.49
C ARG A 126 -5.61 32.22 -13.24
N ILE A 127 -6.51 31.89 -12.32
CA ILE A 127 -7.60 32.79 -11.92
C ILE A 127 -7.01 34.08 -11.33
N TYR A 128 -6.04 33.98 -10.43
CA TYR A 128 -5.36 35.15 -9.86
C TYR A 128 -4.72 36.05 -10.91
N ILE A 129 -3.97 35.49 -11.85
CA ILE A 129 -3.28 36.26 -12.89
C ILE A 129 -4.30 36.85 -13.87
N THR A 130 -5.13 36.00 -14.46
CA THR A 130 -5.92 36.37 -15.64
C THR A 130 -7.21 37.10 -15.28
N ILE A 131 -7.82 36.77 -14.14
CA ILE A 131 -9.13 37.31 -13.75
C ILE A 131 -8.98 38.45 -12.75
N LEU A 132 -8.16 38.23 -11.72
CA LEU A 132 -7.96 39.19 -10.64
C LEU A 132 -6.82 40.18 -10.93
N GLY A 133 -5.95 39.89 -11.90
CA GLY A 133 -4.85 40.78 -12.32
C GLY A 133 -3.73 40.88 -11.29
N LYS A 134 -3.52 39.85 -10.46
CA LYS A 134 -2.46 39.85 -9.44
C LYS A 134 -1.15 39.28 -9.99
N GLU A 135 -0.05 39.99 -9.75
CA GLU A 135 1.31 39.57 -10.13
C GLU A 135 1.93 38.59 -9.13
N GLU A 136 1.66 38.78 -7.84
CA GLU A 136 2.08 37.86 -6.78
C GLU A 136 0.94 36.91 -6.39
N ILE A 137 1.23 35.61 -6.47
CA ILE A 137 0.28 34.55 -6.14
C ILE A 137 0.88 33.72 -5.02
N PRO A 138 0.18 33.54 -3.89
CA PRO A 138 0.64 32.66 -2.82
C PRO A 138 0.41 31.19 -3.20
N THR A 139 1.11 30.69 -4.22
CA THR A 139 1.05 29.29 -4.63
C THR A 139 2.42 28.70 -4.87
N HIS A 140 2.58 27.46 -4.42
CA HIS A 140 3.67 26.57 -4.80
C HIS A 140 3.10 25.19 -5.14
N SER A 141 3.84 24.44 -5.96
CA SER A 141 3.57 23.02 -6.18
C SER A 141 4.18 22.19 -5.07
N PHE A 142 3.47 21.15 -4.65
CA PHE A 142 3.95 20.19 -3.66
C PHE A 142 4.76 19.08 -4.35
N GLU A 143 5.92 18.75 -3.78
CA GLU A 143 6.80 17.71 -4.30
C GLU A 143 6.28 16.31 -3.96
N ILE A 144 6.46 15.38 -4.90
CA ILE A 144 6.05 14.00 -4.74
C ILE A 144 7.28 13.16 -4.38
N SER A 145 7.29 12.60 -3.17
CA SER A 145 8.33 11.67 -2.72
C SER A 145 7.87 10.21 -2.79
N ASN A 146 8.74 9.27 -2.41
CA ASN A 146 8.41 7.84 -2.23
C ASN A 146 8.27 7.46 -0.74
N ASP A 147 8.43 8.41 0.17
CA ASP A 147 8.34 8.17 1.61
C ASP A 147 6.88 8.32 2.04
N LEU A 148 6.29 7.23 2.54
CA LEU A 148 4.87 7.18 2.92
C LEU A 148 4.51 8.24 3.97
N THR A 149 5.38 8.44 4.98
CA THR A 149 5.12 9.39 6.07
C THR A 149 5.08 10.81 5.53
N LYS A 150 6.04 11.16 4.68
CA LYS A 150 6.09 12.47 4.02
C LYS A 150 4.92 12.66 3.06
N LEU A 151 4.53 11.62 2.32
CA LEU A 151 3.41 11.69 1.38
C LEU A 151 2.08 11.97 2.08
N GLU A 152 1.84 11.40 3.26
CA GLU A 152 0.62 11.66 4.03
C GLU A 152 0.55 13.12 4.50
N GLU A 153 1.65 13.64 5.04
CA GLU A 153 1.77 15.04 5.47
C GLU A 153 1.57 16.00 4.29
N VAL A 154 2.32 15.80 3.20
CA VAL A 154 2.24 16.63 1.99
C VAL A 154 0.85 16.55 1.35
N ALA A 155 0.21 15.37 1.34
CA ALA A 155 -1.16 15.25 0.83
C ALA A 155 -2.14 16.10 1.64
N LYS A 156 -2.01 16.12 2.97
CA LYS A 156 -2.84 16.97 3.85
C LYS A 156 -2.56 18.45 3.62
N GLU A 157 -1.29 18.87 3.63
CA GLU A 157 -0.91 20.26 3.39
C GLU A 157 -1.39 20.76 2.02
N SER A 158 -1.27 19.92 0.97
CA SER A 158 -1.76 20.25 -0.36
C SER A 158 -3.27 20.44 -0.42
N GLN A 159 -4.02 19.67 0.38
CA GLN A 159 -5.46 19.77 0.47
C GLN A 159 -5.86 21.08 1.19
N ASP A 160 -5.23 21.36 2.32
CA ASP A 160 -5.46 22.58 3.09
C ASP A 160 -5.15 23.83 2.23
N ALA A 161 -4.05 23.79 1.46
CA ALA A 161 -3.69 24.87 0.53
C ALA A 161 -4.73 25.08 -0.59
N VAL A 162 -5.27 24.00 -1.17
CA VAL A 162 -6.33 24.07 -2.19
C VAL A 162 -7.60 24.71 -1.60
N GLU A 163 -8.00 24.30 -0.41
CA GLU A 163 -9.20 24.81 0.26
C GLU A 163 -9.05 26.29 0.62
N MET A 164 -7.93 26.66 1.24
CA MET A 164 -7.60 28.05 1.53
C MET A 164 -7.62 28.92 0.27
N MET A 165 -6.98 28.44 -0.80
CA MET A 165 -6.89 29.20 -2.04
C MET A 165 -8.25 29.36 -2.72
N TYR A 166 -9.09 28.32 -2.71
CA TYR A 166 -10.46 28.39 -3.21
C TYR A 166 -11.30 29.42 -2.44
N GLU A 167 -11.25 29.40 -1.11
CA GLU A 167 -11.98 30.36 -0.29
C GLU A 167 -11.48 31.79 -0.49
N ASN A 168 -10.17 32.00 -0.64
CA ASN A 168 -9.61 33.30 -0.97
C ASN A 168 -10.10 33.80 -2.33
N ILE A 169 -10.07 32.96 -3.37
CA ILE A 169 -10.60 33.29 -4.70
C ILE A 169 -12.08 33.64 -4.62
N LYS A 170 -12.88 32.84 -3.91
CA LYS A 170 -14.31 33.06 -3.72
C LYS A 170 -14.59 34.41 -3.06
N ASN A 171 -13.83 34.76 -2.02
CA ASN A 171 -13.99 36.04 -1.33
C ASN A 171 -13.56 37.23 -2.20
N GLU A 172 -12.46 37.10 -2.94
CA GLU A 172 -12.01 38.15 -3.86
C GLU A 172 -12.95 38.34 -5.05
N LEU A 173 -13.50 37.25 -5.59
CA LEU A 173 -14.43 37.29 -6.71
C LEU A 173 -15.79 37.87 -6.32
N LYS A 174 -16.24 37.67 -5.07
CA LYS A 174 -17.41 38.38 -4.53
C LYS A 174 -17.23 39.90 -4.56
N ASN A 175 -16.02 40.41 -4.29
CA ASN A 175 -15.75 41.86 -4.33
C ASN A 175 -15.87 42.44 -5.75
N VAL A 176 -15.69 41.61 -6.77
CA VAL A 176 -15.89 41.98 -8.19
C VAL A 176 -17.24 41.51 -8.74
N LYS A 177 -18.19 41.20 -7.84
CA LYS A 177 -19.59 40.82 -8.11
C LYS A 177 -19.75 39.51 -8.89
N LEU A 178 -18.78 38.60 -8.80
CA LEU A 178 -18.89 37.26 -9.37
C LEU A 178 -19.34 36.28 -8.27
N ASN A 179 -20.45 35.61 -8.50
CA ASN A 179 -21.08 34.70 -7.53
C ASN A 179 -20.47 33.28 -7.60
N GLU A 180 -20.86 32.41 -6.67
CA GLU A 180 -20.27 31.07 -6.56
C GLU A 180 -20.61 30.15 -7.76
N GLU A 181 -21.78 30.29 -8.36
CA GLU A 181 -22.17 29.50 -9.55
C GLU A 181 -21.36 29.92 -10.78
N GLU A 182 -21.14 31.23 -10.95
CA GLU A 182 -20.26 31.78 -12.00
C GLU A 182 -18.80 31.37 -11.80
N LEU A 183 -18.33 31.29 -10.55
CA LEU A 183 -16.98 30.81 -10.23
C LEU A 183 -16.82 29.34 -10.61
N ASN A 184 -17.81 28.51 -10.29
CA ASN A 184 -17.78 27.10 -10.67
C ASN A 184 -17.74 26.91 -12.19
N LEU A 185 -18.53 27.70 -12.93
CA LEU A 185 -18.48 27.71 -14.40
C LEU A 185 -17.13 28.21 -14.93
N LEU A 186 -16.55 29.24 -14.33
CA LEU A 186 -15.22 29.75 -14.69
C LEU A 186 -14.13 28.67 -14.47
N ILE A 187 -14.18 27.97 -13.34
CA ILE A 187 -13.28 26.84 -13.04
C ILE A 187 -13.45 25.74 -14.10
N GLU A 188 -14.69 25.41 -14.46
CA GLU A 188 -14.99 24.44 -15.52
C GLU A 188 -14.40 24.89 -16.87
N LEU A 189 -14.66 26.13 -17.28
CA LEU A 189 -14.13 26.72 -18.52
C LEU A 189 -12.61 26.65 -18.58
N LEU A 190 -11.92 27.00 -17.49
CA LEU A 190 -10.45 26.98 -17.45
C LEU A 190 -9.89 25.56 -17.42
N LYS A 191 -10.66 24.58 -16.94
CA LYS A 191 -10.27 23.16 -16.88
C LYS A 191 -10.48 22.44 -18.21
N THR A 192 -11.63 22.63 -18.86
CA THR A 192 -12.01 21.91 -20.09
C THR A 192 -11.72 22.71 -21.35
N GLY A 193 -11.64 24.04 -21.25
CA GLY A 193 -11.57 24.96 -22.38
C GLY A 193 -12.95 25.27 -23.00
N ASN A 194 -14.03 24.68 -22.51
CA ASN A 194 -15.37 24.84 -23.07
C ASN A 194 -16.47 24.67 -22.01
N ILE A 195 -17.53 25.49 -22.09
CA ILE A 195 -18.78 25.32 -21.33
C ILE A 195 -19.90 24.95 -22.30
N ILE A 196 -20.72 23.97 -21.94
CA ILE A 196 -21.96 23.64 -22.67
C ILE A 196 -23.09 24.53 -22.15
N ILE A 197 -23.68 25.32 -23.05
CA ILE A 197 -24.79 26.22 -22.74
C ILE A 197 -26.12 25.49 -22.96
N ASN A 198 -26.99 25.52 -21.95
CA ASN A 198 -28.32 24.95 -22.00
C ASN A 198 -29.33 25.87 -21.27
N ARG A 199 -30.62 25.53 -21.33
CA ARG A 199 -31.69 26.35 -20.73
C ARG A 199 -31.55 26.58 -19.22
N LYS A 200 -30.84 25.71 -18.50
CA LYS A 200 -30.68 25.80 -17.04
C LYS A 200 -29.53 26.71 -16.62
N ASN A 201 -28.50 26.87 -17.44
CA ASN A 201 -27.31 27.65 -17.09
C ASN A 201 -27.11 28.90 -17.97
N ILE A 202 -27.99 29.16 -18.94
CA ILE A 202 -27.82 30.25 -19.91
C ILE A 202 -27.70 31.63 -19.27
N GLU A 203 -28.47 31.92 -18.22
CA GLU A 203 -28.41 33.21 -17.51
C GLU A 203 -27.05 33.39 -16.83
N ILE A 204 -26.60 32.37 -16.08
CA ILE A 204 -25.32 32.36 -15.37
C ILE A 204 -24.14 32.45 -16.35
N VAL A 205 -24.20 31.70 -17.46
CA VAL A 205 -23.17 31.77 -18.52
C VAL A 205 -23.15 33.16 -19.16
N THR A 206 -24.31 33.78 -19.38
CA THR A 206 -24.39 35.11 -19.99
C THR A 206 -23.74 36.17 -19.09
N GLU A 207 -24.00 36.13 -17.78
CA GLU A 207 -23.36 37.03 -16.82
C GLU A 207 -21.84 36.77 -16.72
N LEU A 208 -21.41 35.51 -16.70
CA LEU A 208 -19.99 35.16 -16.72
C LEU A 208 -19.29 35.67 -18.00
N LEU A 209 -19.89 35.50 -19.18
CA LEU A 209 -19.34 35.99 -20.45
C LEU A 209 -19.23 37.52 -20.45
N ARG A 210 -20.25 38.22 -19.91
CA ARG A 210 -20.23 39.68 -19.76
C ARG A 210 -19.09 40.12 -18.85
N PHE A 211 -18.94 39.47 -17.69
CA PHE A 211 -17.86 39.74 -16.75
C PHE A 211 -16.48 39.55 -17.38
N LEU A 212 -16.25 38.43 -18.08
CA LEU A 212 -14.98 38.13 -18.74
C LEU A 212 -14.69 39.14 -19.86
N SER A 213 -15.70 39.52 -20.64
CA SER A 213 -15.56 40.54 -21.69
C SER A 213 -15.20 41.92 -21.11
N GLN A 214 -15.77 42.32 -19.97
CA GLN A 214 -15.43 43.57 -19.29
C GLN A 214 -13.97 43.60 -18.81
N ARG A 215 -13.40 42.43 -18.52
CA ARG A 215 -11.98 42.25 -18.15
C ARG A 215 -11.05 42.13 -19.35
N GLY A 216 -11.57 42.26 -20.58
CA GLY A 216 -10.76 42.16 -21.81
C GLY A 216 -10.33 40.74 -22.16
N ILE A 217 -10.98 39.72 -21.60
CA ILE A 217 -10.66 38.31 -21.87
C ILE A 217 -11.38 37.89 -23.16
N VAL A 218 -10.59 37.43 -24.14
CA VAL A 218 -11.11 37.03 -25.46
C VAL A 218 -11.71 35.62 -25.36
N LEU A 219 -12.97 35.49 -25.78
CA LEU A 219 -13.73 34.25 -25.77
C LEU A 219 -14.11 33.87 -27.20
N THR A 220 -13.92 32.61 -27.57
CA THR A 220 -14.34 32.09 -28.88
C THR A 220 -15.60 31.25 -28.71
N VAL A 221 -16.69 31.66 -29.37
CA VAL A 221 -17.94 30.90 -29.39
C VAL A 221 -17.94 30.02 -30.64
N LYS A 222 -18.07 28.70 -30.45
CA LYS A 222 -18.31 27.75 -31.55
C LYS A 222 -19.79 27.39 -31.56
N ILE A 223 -20.43 27.59 -32.71
CA ILE A 223 -21.84 27.25 -32.98
C ILE A 223 -21.88 25.90 -33.68
#